data_AF-A0A9W9DS25-F1
#
_entry.id   AF-A0A9W9DS25-F1
#
_cell.length_a   1.000
_cell.length_b   1.000
_cell.length_c   1.000
_cell.angle_alpha   90.00
_cell.angle_beta   90.00
_cell.angle_gamma   90.00
#
_symmetry.space_group_name_H-M   'P 1'
#
loop_
_entity.id
_entity.type
_entity.pdbx_description
1 polymer ?
#
loop_
_entity_poly.entity_id
_entity_poly.type
_entity_poly.pdbx_seq_one_letter_code
_entity_poly.pdbx_strand_id
1 'polypeptide(L)'
;MCNLETYVRFPRFQLLTVDIRVMLFSEGTKYGCGHYVATRTVNKIDCMRSTCTKSVRHPPHCRSSDCAIYYGPARSETITYRTTEFCEHCDYWFKGSRVR
;
A
#
# COMPACT_ATOMS: atom_id res chain seq x y z
N MET A 1 5.40 -11.19 -7.56
CA MET A 1 5.63 -10.34 -6.36
C MET A 1 4.30 -9.77 -5.92
N CYS A 2 3.54 -10.50 -5.10
CA CYS A 2 2.33 -9.96 -4.48
C CYS A 2 2.76 -9.15 -3.26
N ASN A 3 2.46 -7.84 -3.25
CA ASN A 3 2.69 -6.99 -2.09
C ASN A 3 1.85 -7.52 -0.93
N LEU A 4 2.52 -8.21 -0.02
CA LEU A 4 1.97 -8.82 1.20
C LEU A 4 1.64 -7.77 2.29
N GLU A 5 1.36 -6.52 1.93
CA GLU A 5 1.20 -5.41 2.88
C GLU A 5 -0.05 -4.53 2.64
N THR A 6 -1.21 -5.13 2.38
CA THR A 6 -2.49 -4.43 2.58
C THR A 6 -3.39 -5.21 3.54
N TYR A 7 -2.82 -5.61 4.68
CA TYR A 7 -3.56 -5.68 5.92
C TYR A 7 -3.60 -4.27 6.51
N VAL A 8 -4.60 -3.47 6.14
CA VAL A 8 -4.94 -2.28 6.93
C VAL A 8 -6.42 -2.26 7.25
N ARG A 9 -6.83 -3.31 7.96
CA ARG A 9 -7.88 -3.17 8.97
C ARG A 9 -7.18 -2.49 10.16
N PHE A 10 -7.20 -1.16 10.23
CA PHE A 10 -6.84 -0.45 11.46
C PHE A 10 -7.92 -0.78 12.51
N PRO A 11 -7.66 -1.60 13.56
CA PRO A 11 -8.47 -1.47 14.75
C PRO A 11 -8.07 -0.13 15.39
N ARG A 12 -9.09 0.64 15.78
CA ARG A 12 -9.08 1.67 16.83
C ARG A 12 -7.71 2.23 17.26
N PHE A 13 -7.56 3.54 17.05
CA PHE A 13 -6.89 4.43 17.99
C PHE A 13 -5.46 4.00 18.41
N GLN A 14 -4.47 4.35 17.59
CA GLN A 14 -3.17 4.69 18.13
C GLN A 14 -2.49 5.77 17.30
N LEU A 15 -2.38 6.95 17.89
CA LEU A 15 -1.43 8.00 17.51
C LEU A 15 -0.02 7.43 17.67
N LEU A 16 0.47 6.68 16.68
CA LEU A 16 1.86 6.25 16.60
C LEU A 16 2.45 6.81 15.32
N THR A 17 3.26 7.85 15.49
CA THR A 17 4.27 8.38 14.56
C THR A 17 3.95 8.20 13.08
N VAL A 18 3.35 9.24 12.49
CA VAL A 18 3.17 9.37 11.03
C VAL A 18 4.46 8.96 10.31
N ASP A 19 4.42 7.79 9.68
CA ASP A 19 5.56 7.21 8.98
C ASP A 19 6.09 8.24 7.96
N ILE A 20 7.40 8.49 8.02
CA ILE A 20 8.09 9.69 7.50
C ILE A 20 8.34 9.60 5.98
N ARG A 21 7.46 8.89 5.28
CA ARG A 21 7.68 8.46 3.90
C ARG A 21 6.59 9.03 2.99
N VAL A 22 6.91 9.16 1.70
CA VAL A 22 5.94 9.61 0.69
C VAL A 22 4.74 8.67 0.69
N MET A 23 3.56 9.21 0.95
CA MET A 23 2.33 8.44 1.14
C MET A 23 1.66 8.16 -0.20
N LEU A 24 1.18 6.94 -0.38
CA LEU A 24 0.53 6.52 -1.62
C LEU A 24 -0.99 6.49 -1.48
N PHE A 25 -1.66 6.92 -2.54
CA PHE A 25 -3.09 6.66 -2.78
C PHE A 25 -3.16 5.61 -3.86
N SER A 26 -3.79 4.48 -3.54
CA SER A 26 -3.95 3.40 -4.50
C SER A 26 -5.43 3.19 -4.80
N GLU A 27 -5.72 2.75 -6.01
CA GLU A 27 -7.00 2.20 -6.39
C GLU A 27 -6.84 0.76 -6.84
N GLY A 28 -7.88 -0.05 -6.62
CA GLY A 28 -7.73 -1.48 -6.79
C GLY A 28 -8.99 -2.29 -6.57
N THR A 29 -8.81 -3.60 -6.68
CA THR A 29 -9.89 -4.58 -6.56
C THR A 29 -9.86 -5.23 -5.19
N LYS A 30 -11.02 -5.31 -4.54
CA LYS A 30 -11.20 -6.12 -3.34
C LYS A 30 -11.84 -7.46 -3.70
N TYR A 31 -11.13 -8.54 -3.38
CA TYR A 31 -11.53 -9.91 -3.68
C TYR A 31 -12.39 -10.51 -2.58
N GLY A 32 -13.07 -11.63 -2.90
CA GLY A 32 -13.98 -12.34 -2.01
C GLY A 32 -13.28 -12.93 -0.78
N CYS A 33 -11.98 -13.26 -0.90
CA CYS A 33 -11.13 -13.63 0.24
C CYS A 33 -10.83 -12.47 1.20
N GLY A 34 -11.27 -11.24 0.89
CA GLY A 34 -11.02 -10.05 1.69
C GLY A 34 -9.73 -9.30 1.34
N HIS A 35 -8.86 -9.88 0.49
CA HIS A 35 -7.64 -9.22 0.03
C HIS A 35 -7.94 -8.08 -0.94
N TYR A 36 -7.23 -6.97 -0.74
CA TYR A 36 -7.20 -5.85 -1.66
C TYR A 36 -5.95 -5.94 -2.54
N VAL A 37 -6.10 -5.74 -3.84
CA VAL A 37 -4.99 -5.68 -4.80
C VAL A 37 -5.06 -4.33 -5.50
N ALA A 38 -4.06 -3.48 -5.21
CA ALA A 38 -3.89 -2.20 -5.89
C ALA A 38 -3.56 -2.44 -7.37
N THR A 39 -4.41 -1.93 -8.26
CA THR A 39 -4.21 -1.98 -9.71
C THR A 39 -3.48 -0.74 -10.22
N ARG A 40 -3.67 0.41 -9.57
CA ARG A 40 -3.01 1.67 -9.94
C ARG A 40 -2.71 2.53 -8.72
N THR A 41 -1.60 3.25 -8.74
CA THR A 41 -1.32 4.34 -7.82
C THR A 41 -1.91 5.63 -8.37
N VAL A 42 -2.88 6.20 -7.68
CA VAL A 42 -3.62 7.41 -8.10
C VAL A 42 -2.86 8.67 -7.76
N ASN A 43 -2.25 8.72 -6.58
CA ASN A 43 -1.57 9.92 -6.11
C ASN A 43 -0.42 9.59 -5.15
N LYS A 44 0.52 10.52 -5.05
CA LYS A 44 1.67 10.46 -4.14
C LYS A 44 1.72 11.78 -3.38
N ILE A 45 1.63 11.73 -2.06
CA ILE A 45 1.79 12.92 -1.22
C ILE A 45 3.24 12.96 -0.74
N ASP A 46 3.94 14.02 -1.11
CA ASP A 46 5.30 14.26 -0.66
C ASP A 46 5.34 14.48 0.86
N CYS A 47 6.29 13.83 1.53
CA CYS A 47 6.54 14.01 2.96
C CYS A 47 7.38 15.26 3.28
N MET A 48 7.87 15.97 2.25
CA MET A 48 8.61 17.24 2.35
C MET A 48 9.86 17.17 3.24
N ARG A 49 10.53 16.01 3.26
CA ARG A 49 11.70 15.73 4.10
C ARG A 49 12.96 15.57 3.27
N SER A 50 14.03 16.22 3.69
CA SER A 50 15.35 16.08 3.06
C SER A 50 15.96 14.67 3.23
N THR A 51 15.47 13.89 4.19
CA THR A 51 15.91 12.51 4.45
C THR A 51 15.15 11.46 3.64
N CYS A 52 14.19 11.85 2.79
CA CYS A 52 13.46 10.92 1.93
C CYS A 52 13.85 11.15 0.47
N THR A 53 14.45 10.14 -0.18
CA THR A 53 14.90 10.24 -1.59
C THR A 53 13.76 10.46 -2.58
N LYS A 54 12.51 10.17 -2.18
CA LYS A 54 11.31 10.37 -2.99
C LYS A 54 10.69 11.75 -2.80
N SER A 55 11.24 12.58 -1.90
CA SER A 55 10.74 13.92 -1.61
C SER A 55 11.34 14.97 -2.53
N VAL A 56 10.57 16.01 -2.84
CA VAL A 56 11.07 17.17 -3.61
C VAL A 56 12.17 17.91 -2.85
N ARG A 57 12.18 17.78 -1.51
CA ARG A 57 13.15 18.45 -0.64
C ARG A 57 14.45 17.67 -0.47
N HIS A 58 14.58 16.51 -1.11
CA HIS A 58 15.80 15.72 -1.05
C HIS A 58 16.93 16.40 -1.83
N PRO A 59 18.14 16.55 -1.25
CA PRO A 59 19.27 17.14 -1.97
C PRO A 59 19.65 16.25 -3.17
N PRO A 60 19.84 16.82 -4.38
CA PRO A 60 20.17 16.03 -5.58
C PRO A 60 21.51 15.30 -5.51
N HIS A 61 22.39 15.69 -4.58
CA HIS A 61 23.71 15.08 -4.37
C HIS A 61 23.85 14.38 -3.02
N CYS A 62 22.75 14.02 -2.36
CA CYS A 62 22.80 13.27 -1.12
C CYS A 62 23.32 11.84 -1.37
N ARG A 63 24.34 11.42 -0.62
CA ARG A 63 24.92 10.07 -0.66
C ARG A 63 24.72 9.29 0.65
N SER A 64 23.88 9.81 1.55
CA SER A 64 23.63 9.17 2.84
C SER A 64 22.81 7.89 2.65
N SER A 65 23.29 6.79 3.24
CA SER A 65 22.58 5.51 3.32
C SER A 65 21.37 5.54 4.26
N ASP A 66 21.28 6.56 5.11
CA ASP A 66 20.22 6.70 6.12
C ASP A 66 18.94 7.30 5.53
N CYS A 67 18.96 7.67 4.26
CA CYS A 67 17.81 8.24 3.59
C CYS A 67 16.77 7.15 3.25
N ALA A 68 15.50 7.47 3.45
CA ALA A 68 14.40 6.58 3.08
C ALA A 68 14.32 6.47 1.55
N ILE A 69 14.49 5.24 1.04
CA ILE A 69 14.43 4.91 -0.39
C ILE A 69 13.06 4.42 -0.85
N TYR A 70 12.23 3.96 0.08
CA TYR A 70 10.92 3.39 -0.20
C TYR A 70 9.79 4.37 0.08
N TYR A 71 8.69 4.20 -0.65
CA TYR A 71 7.43 4.86 -0.33
C TYR A 71 6.89 4.34 1.00
N GLY A 72 6.07 5.16 1.66
CA GLY A 72 5.36 4.76 2.86
C GLY A 72 4.18 3.83 2.53
N PRO A 73 3.54 3.27 3.56
CA PRO A 73 2.30 2.55 3.39
C PRO A 73 1.24 3.43 2.70
N ALA A 74 0.31 2.79 1.98
CA ALA A 74 -0.77 3.51 1.35
C ALA A 74 -1.65 4.18 2.41
N ARG A 75 -1.82 5.51 2.32
CA ARG A 75 -2.67 6.27 3.25
C ARG A 75 -4.15 5.98 3.01
N SER A 76 -4.51 5.69 1.75
CA SER A 76 -5.88 5.44 1.34
C SER A 76 -5.91 4.41 0.21
N GLU A 77 -6.90 3.53 0.31
CA GLU A 77 -7.22 2.50 -0.67
C GLU A 77 -8.61 2.79 -1.24
N THR A 78 -8.69 3.10 -2.53
CA THR A 78 -9.94 3.33 -3.23
C THR A 78 -10.36 2.03 -3.92
N ILE A 79 -11.40 1.39 -3.41
CA ILE A 79 -11.90 0.15 -4.00
C ILE A 79 -12.74 0.52 -5.23
N THR A 80 -12.17 0.34 -6.42
CA THR A 80 -12.84 0.61 -7.70
C THR A 80 -13.69 -0.56 -8.15
N TYR A 81 -13.30 -1.77 -7.76
CA TYR A 81 -14.02 -2.99 -8.10
C TYR A 81 -14.05 -3.96 -6.93
N ARG A 82 -15.18 -4.65 -6.77
CA ARG A 82 -15.35 -5.73 -5.79
C ARG A 82 -15.74 -6.99 -6.52
N THR A 83 -15.07 -8.08 -6.21
CA THR A 83 -15.38 -9.40 -6.77
C THR A 83 -15.56 -10.40 -5.64
N THR A 84 -16.41 -11.39 -5.88
CA THR A 84 -16.57 -12.59 -5.04
C THR A 84 -15.49 -13.63 -5.31
N GLU A 85 -14.75 -13.48 -6.42
CA GLU A 85 -13.64 -14.37 -6.77
C GLU A 85 -12.50 -14.24 -5.77
N PHE A 86 -11.73 -15.31 -5.64
CA PHE A 86 -10.50 -15.30 -4.86
C PHE A 86 -9.37 -14.60 -5.64
N CYS A 87 -8.47 -13.93 -4.92
CA CYS A 87 -7.26 -13.40 -5.56
C CYS A 87 -6.36 -14.55 -6.02
N GLU A 88 -5.49 -14.34 -7.01
CA GLU A 88 -4.61 -15.40 -7.57
C GLU A 88 -3.85 -16.20 -6.50
N HIS A 89 -3.49 -15.55 -5.40
CA HIS A 89 -2.80 -16.20 -4.29
C HIS A 89 -3.71 -17.10 -3.46
N CYS A 90 -4.94 -16.64 -3.17
CA CYS A 90 -5.93 -17.43 -2.43
C CYS A 90 -6.58 -18.49 -3.31
N ASP A 91 -6.71 -18.23 -4.61
CA ASP A 91 -7.34 -19.16 -5.55
C ASP A 91 -6.70 -20.54 -5.46
N TYR A 92 -5.35 -20.60 -5.41
CA TYR A 92 -4.62 -21.86 -5.21
C TYR A 92 -5.05 -22.63 -3.95
N TRP A 93 -5.20 -21.94 -2.82
CA TRP A 93 -5.55 -22.56 -1.54
C TRP A 93 -7.03 -22.94 -1.45
N PHE A 94 -7.90 -22.27 -2.20
CA PHE A 94 -9.35 -22.45 -2.13
C PHE A 94 -9.95 -23.06 -3.42
N LYS A 95 -9.15 -23.67 -4.29
CA LYS A 95 -9.61 -24.47 -5.45
C LYS A 95 -10.50 -25.63 -4.98
N GLY A 96 -11.79 -25.37 -4.78
CA GLY A 96 -12.78 -26.34 -4.33
C GLY A 96 -13.79 -25.78 -3.31
N SER A 97 -13.43 -24.72 -2.59
CA SER A 97 -14.27 -24.11 -1.56
C SER A 97 -14.84 -22.78 -2.04
N ARG A 98 -15.57 -22.79 -3.17
CA ARG A 98 -16.39 -21.63 -3.54
C ARG A 98 -17.59 -21.62 -2.59
N VAL A 99 -17.47 -20.86 -1.51
CA VAL A 99 -18.56 -20.64 -0.56
C VAL A 99 -19.69 -19.97 -1.34
N ARG A 100 -20.80 -20.70 -1.46
CA ARG A 100 -22.03 -20.32 -2.16
C ARG A 100 -22.82 -19.29 -1.35
#